data_AF-A0A1G0B7Q6-F1
#
_entry.id   AF-A0A1G0B7Q6-F1
#
_cell.length_a   1.000
_cell.length_b   1.000
_cell.length_c   1.000
_cell.angle_alpha   90.00
_cell.angle_beta   90.00
_cell.angle_gamma   90.00
#
_symmetry.space_group_name_H-M   'P 1'
#
loop_
_entity.id
_entity.type
_entity.pdbx_description
1 polymer ?
#
loop_
_entity_poly.entity_id
_entity_poly.type
_entity_poly.pdbx_seq_one_letter_code
_entity_poly.pdbx_strand_id
1 'polypeptide(L)'
;MEPTRDKDIIDEQDKYPRVSTLNESQPAPIIDEVSNVLSYIGYAPLGTKVTEAKWKVLKVSKTGNVTTTEYAGGLMLYNQIWDNRATLVYSR
;
A
#
# COMPACT_ATOMS: atom_id res chain seq x y z
N MET A 1 -40.48 32.69 0.09
CA MET A 1 -40.73 31.34 -0.45
C MET A 1 -39.38 30.64 -0.43
N GLU A 2 -39.08 29.93 0.66
CA GLU A 2 -37.82 29.19 0.80
C GLU A 2 -37.91 27.90 -0.03
N PRO A 3 -36.87 27.51 -0.78
CA PRO A 3 -36.87 26.23 -1.48
C PRO A 3 -36.76 25.09 -0.46
N THR A 4 -37.77 24.22 -0.45
CA THR A 4 -37.81 22.98 0.31
C THR A 4 -36.63 22.10 -0.10
N ARG A 5 -35.67 21.88 0.82
CA ARG A 5 -34.67 20.82 0.68
C ARG A 5 -35.40 19.49 0.85
N ASP A 6 -35.56 18.74 -0.23
CA ASP A 6 -36.05 17.36 -0.18
C ASP A 6 -35.17 16.54 0.77
N LYS A 7 -35.75 16.11 1.89
CA LYS A 7 -35.05 15.40 2.98
C LYS A 7 -34.89 13.90 2.70
N ASP A 8 -35.25 13.43 1.51
CA ASP A 8 -35.35 12.01 1.19
C ASP A 8 -34.39 11.52 0.10
N ILE A 9 -33.44 12.35 -0.36
CA ILE A 9 -32.30 11.82 -1.13
C ILE A 9 -31.28 11.30 -0.13
N ILE A 10 -31.53 10.08 0.37
CA ILE A 10 -30.47 9.26 0.94
C ILE A 10 -29.56 8.96 -0.26
N ASP A 11 -28.33 9.50 -0.24
CA ASP A 11 -27.29 9.09 -1.19
C ASP A 11 -27.26 7.56 -1.18
N GLU A 12 -27.39 6.90 -2.34
CA GLU A 12 -27.41 5.43 -2.40
C GLU A 12 -26.20 4.80 -1.69
N GLN A 13 -25.13 5.58 -1.51
CA GLN A 13 -23.94 5.22 -0.76
C GLN A 13 -24.15 5.08 0.77
N ASP A 14 -25.17 5.72 1.36
CA ASP A 14 -25.55 5.62 2.78
C ASP A 14 -26.55 4.48 3.05
N LYS A 15 -27.12 3.87 2.00
CA LYS A 15 -28.08 2.77 2.11
C LYS A 15 -27.44 1.46 2.59
N TYR A 16 -26.13 1.31 2.44
CA TYR A 16 -25.41 0.10 2.81
C TYR A 16 -24.26 0.43 3.76
N PRO A 17 -24.02 -0.37 4.81
CA PRO A 17 -22.83 -0.21 5.63
C PRO A 17 -21.60 -0.34 4.73
N ARG A 18 -20.78 0.70 4.67
CA ARG A 18 -19.48 0.64 3.99
C ARG A 18 -18.62 -0.37 4.74
N VAL A 19 -18.42 -1.54 4.14
CA VAL A 19 -17.41 -2.48 4.61
C VAL A 19 -16.06 -1.90 4.19
N SER A 20 -15.45 -1.12 5.08
CA SER A 20 -14.07 -0.72 4.88
C SER A 20 -13.19 -1.95 4.94
N THR A 21 -12.76 -2.43 3.78
CA THR A 21 -11.77 -3.50 3.70
C THR A 21 -10.44 -2.94 4.24
N LEU A 22 -9.66 -3.75 4.96
CA LEU A 22 -8.40 -3.31 5.60
C LEU A 22 -7.43 -2.59 4.63
N ASN A 23 -7.59 -2.81 3.33
CA ASN A 23 -6.85 -2.15 2.26
C ASN A 23 -7.10 -0.63 2.20
N GLU A 24 -8.27 -0.14 2.59
CA GLU A 24 -8.61 1.29 2.65
C GLU A 24 -7.89 2.03 3.79
N SER A 25 -7.40 1.32 4.81
CA SER A 25 -6.66 1.90 5.93
C SER A 25 -5.15 2.00 5.68
N GLN A 26 -4.63 1.37 4.63
CA GLN A 26 -3.21 1.48 4.29
C GLN A 26 -2.97 2.71 3.41
N PRO A 27 -2.02 3.59 3.79
CA PRO A 27 -1.62 4.68 2.91
C PRO A 27 -1.14 4.16 1.55
N ALA A 28 -1.30 5.00 0.53
CA ALA A 28 -0.75 4.71 -0.80
C ALA A 28 0.76 4.38 -0.67
N PRO A 29 1.24 3.29 -1.30
CA PRO A 29 2.63 2.89 -1.20
C PRO A 29 3.56 3.85 -1.94
N ILE A 30 4.84 3.80 -1.57
CA ILE A 30 5.92 4.25 -2.45
C ILE A 30 6.27 3.09 -3.39
N ILE A 31 6.41 3.39 -4.68
CA ILE A 31 6.85 2.43 -5.69
C ILE A 31 8.13 2.94 -6.32
N ASP A 32 9.19 2.12 -6.27
CA ASP A 32 10.45 2.37 -6.97
C ASP A 32 10.56 1.40 -8.15
N GLU A 33 10.37 1.91 -9.36
CA GLU A 33 10.45 1.15 -10.61
C GLU A 33 11.89 1.17 -11.15
N VAL A 34 12.70 0.20 -10.75
CA VAL A 34 14.11 0.11 -11.16
C VAL A 34 14.24 -0.31 -12.63
N SER A 35 13.36 -1.20 -13.09
CA SER A 35 13.28 -1.65 -14.49
C SER A 35 11.91 -2.27 -14.78
N ASN A 36 11.70 -2.68 -16.03
CA ASN A 36 10.51 -3.43 -16.45
C ASN A 36 10.36 -4.82 -15.79
N VAL A 37 11.41 -5.31 -15.11
CA VAL A 37 11.43 -6.62 -14.44
C VAL A 37 11.71 -6.55 -12.95
N LEU A 38 11.92 -5.36 -12.39
CA LEU A 38 12.24 -5.18 -10.97
C LEU A 38 11.64 -3.88 -10.45
N SER A 39 10.85 -3.99 -9.40
CA SER A 39 10.38 -2.85 -8.61
C SER A 39 10.36 -3.16 -7.12
N TYR A 40 10.41 -2.11 -6.31
CA TYR A 40 10.23 -2.19 -4.86
C TYR A 40 8.96 -1.46 -4.46
N ILE A 41 8.21 -2.01 -3.50
CA ILE A 41 6.97 -1.43 -3.00
C ILE A 41 7.08 -1.27 -1.50
N GLY A 42 6.88 -0.06 -1.00
CA GLY A 42 6.99 0.29 0.40
C GLY A 42 5.67 0.79 0.96
N TYR A 43 5.23 0.19 2.07
CA TYR A 43 4.06 0.65 2.83
C TYR A 43 4.50 1.10 4.22
N ALA A 44 4.01 2.26 4.66
CA ALA A 44 4.20 2.76 6.01
C ALA A 44 3.04 3.69 6.40
N PRO A 45 2.82 3.94 7.71
CA PRO A 45 1.92 4.99 8.17
C PRO A 45 2.30 6.37 7.61
N LEU A 46 1.31 7.26 7.44
CA LEU A 46 1.54 8.63 6.99
C LEU A 46 2.54 9.36 7.91
N GLY A 47 3.44 10.13 7.30
CA GLY A 47 4.47 10.88 8.01
C GLY A 47 5.71 10.05 8.41
N THR A 48 5.72 8.74 8.17
CA THR A 48 6.92 7.92 8.36
C THR A 48 8.04 8.36 7.41
N LYS A 49 9.23 8.61 7.94
CA LYS A 49 10.40 8.96 7.11
C LYS A 49 10.96 7.71 6.44
N VAL A 50 11.51 7.87 5.25
CA VAL A 50 12.16 6.78 4.49
C VAL A 50 13.36 6.14 5.21
N THR A 51 13.92 6.85 6.19
CA THR A 51 15.02 6.41 7.06
C THR A 51 14.57 5.68 8.33
N GLU A 52 13.27 5.62 8.64
CA GLU A 52 12.75 4.98 9.86
C GLU A 52 12.48 3.48 9.65
N ALA A 53 12.70 2.65 10.67
CA ALA A 53 12.44 1.20 10.61
C ALA A 53 10.95 0.87 10.84
N LYS A 54 10.07 1.44 10.02
CA LYS A 54 8.59 1.33 10.12
C LYS A 54 7.94 0.97 8.78
N TRP A 55 8.74 0.56 7.80
CA TRP A 55 8.26 0.18 6.49
C TRP A 55 8.08 -1.33 6.39
N LYS A 56 7.01 -1.72 5.70
CA LYS A 56 6.89 -3.03 5.08
C LYS A 56 7.36 -2.89 3.64
N VAL A 57 8.42 -3.59 3.26
CA VAL A 57 9.05 -3.49 1.94
C VAL A 57 8.91 -4.80 1.20
N LEU A 58 8.47 -4.71 -0.05
CA LEU A 58 8.32 -5.83 -0.96
C LEU A 58 9.23 -5.63 -2.16
N LYS A 59 9.78 -6.72 -2.66
CA LYS A 59 10.46 -6.77 -3.96
C LYS A 59 9.55 -7.50 -4.93
N VAL A 60 9.27 -6.85 -6.06
CA VAL A 60 8.53 -7.42 -7.17
C VAL A 60 9.52 -7.64 -8.30
N SER A 61 9.63 -8.89 -8.75
CA SER A 61 10.50 -9.27 -9.87
C SER A 61 9.71 -10.02 -10.93
N LYS A 62 10.12 -9.92 -12.19
CA LYS A 62 9.49 -10.59 -13.31
C LYS A 62 10.49 -11.43 -14.10
N THR A 63 10.19 -12.71 -14.26
CA THR A 63 10.98 -13.64 -15.10
C THR A 63 10.06 -14.20 -16.18
N GLY A 64 10.30 -13.81 -17.44
CA GLY A 64 9.39 -14.10 -18.54
C GLY A 64 8.01 -13.49 -18.28
N ASN A 65 7.00 -14.34 -18.11
CA ASN A 65 5.62 -13.93 -17.80
C ASN A 65 5.25 -14.09 -16.33
N VAL A 66 6.18 -14.53 -15.47
CA VAL A 66 5.92 -14.79 -14.06
C VAL A 66 6.36 -13.59 -13.23
N THR A 67 5.42 -12.98 -12.51
CA THR A 67 5.70 -11.96 -11.50
C THR A 67 5.80 -12.63 -10.12
N THR A 68 6.88 -12.33 -9.41
CA THR A 68 7.15 -12.82 -8.06
C THR A 68 7.25 -11.65 -7.11
N THR A 69 6.52 -11.75 -6.00
CA THR A 69 6.60 -10.81 -4.88
C THR A 69 7.28 -11.50 -3.69
N GLU A 70 8.22 -10.83 -3.08
CA GLU A 70 8.98 -11.29 -1.91
C GLU A 70 8.97 -10.20 -0.83
N TYR A 71 8.99 -10.60 0.43
CA TYR A 71 9.00 -9.69 1.57
C TYR A 71 10.42 -9.48 2.07
N ALA A 72 10.75 -8.24 2.42
CA ALA A 72 12.00 -7.96 3.12
C ALA A 72 12.03 -8.72 4.45
N GLY A 73 13.11 -9.48 4.69
CA GLY A 73 13.27 -10.37 5.83
C GLY A 73 12.35 -11.59 5.83
N GLY A 74 11.59 -11.85 4.76
CA GLY A 74 10.66 -12.99 4.67
C GLY A 74 9.41 -12.87 5.53
N LEU A 75 9.13 -11.67 6.06
CA LEU A 75 8.03 -11.46 7.01
C LEU A 75 7.21 -10.24 6.59
N MET A 76 5.91 -10.27 6.88
CA MET A 76 4.99 -9.16 6.61
C MET A 76 5.04 -8.07 7.70
N LEU A 77 6.23 -7.69 8.13
CA LEU A 77 6.44 -6.75 9.25
C LEU A 77 6.76 -5.33 8.78
N TYR A 78 6.38 -4.35 9.59
CA TYR A 78 6.73 -2.94 9.44
C TYR A 78 7.98 -2.61 10.26
N ASN A 79 9.10 -3.27 9.95
CA ASN A 79 10.36 -3.14 10.69
C ASN A 79 11.57 -2.85 9.79
N GLN A 80 11.31 -2.44 8.54
CA GLN A 80 12.34 -2.17 7.55
C GLN A 80 12.51 -0.67 7.32
N ILE A 81 13.65 -0.29 6.77
CA ILE A 81 13.99 1.08 6.36
C ILE A 81 13.89 1.15 4.83
N TRP A 82 13.07 2.05 4.29
CA TRP A 82 12.84 2.17 2.84
C TRP A 82 14.11 2.52 2.05
N ASP A 83 14.97 3.40 2.57
CA ASP A 83 16.21 3.78 1.88
C ASP A 83 17.12 2.58 1.62
N ASN A 84 17.04 1.54 2.44
CA ASN A 84 17.83 0.32 2.30
C ASN A 84 17.20 -0.70 1.34
N ARG A 85 16.06 -0.43 0.70
CA ARG A 85 15.28 -1.39 -0.11
C ARG A 85 16.11 -2.21 -1.10
N ALA A 86 17.13 -1.65 -1.73
CA ALA A 86 17.97 -2.37 -2.69
C ALA A 86 18.92 -3.39 -2.03
N THR A 87 19.26 -3.20 -0.75
CA THR A 87 20.23 -4.01 -0.01
C THR A 87 19.58 -4.94 1.03
N LEU A 88 18.26 -4.89 1.20
CA LEU A 88 17.54 -5.81 2.09
C LEU A 88 17.59 -7.24 1.53
N VAL A 89 17.45 -8.22 2.43
CA VAL A 89 17.28 -9.63 2.06
C VAL A 89 15.80 -9.89 1.84
N TYR A 90 15.45 -10.60 0.76
CA TYR A 90 14.06 -10.87 0.37
C TYR A 90 13.80 -12.37 0.30
N SER A 91 12.65 -12.79 0.80
CA SER A 91 12.14 -14.16 0.63
C SER A 91 10.60 -14.17 0.71
N ARG A 92 9.99 -15.28 0.28
CA ARG A 92 8.55 -15.50 0.39
C ARG A 92 8.16 -16.08 1.75
#